data_AF-A0A972Z3D9-F1
#
_entry.id   AF-A0A972Z3D9-F1
#
_cell.length_a   1.000
_cell.length_b   1.000
_cell.length_c   1.000
_cell.angle_alpha   90.00
_cell.angle_beta   90.00
_cell.angle_gamma   90.00
#
_symmetry.space_group_name_H-M   'P 1'
#
loop_
_entity.id
_entity.type
_entity.pdbx_description
1 polymer ?
#
loop_
_entity_poly.entity_id
_entity_poly.type
_entity_poly.pdbx_seq_one_letter_code
_entity_poly.pdbx_strand_id
1 'polypeptide(L)'
;MASKYGTHAWIKLVRRTGLKEIRLHDARHTHASLMLKHGTHPKIVQERLGHSGIAITLDTYSHVAPGIQQAAALQFDELFSHHAANEHTEIIR
;
A
#
# COMPACT_ATOMS: atom_id res chain seq x y z
N MET A 1 -19.16 3.00 14.00
CA MET A 1 -19.22 2.99 15.48
C MET A 1 -17.90 2.46 16.01
N ALA A 2 -16.95 3.32 16.37
CA ALA A 2 -15.72 2.89 17.05
C ALA A 2 -16.08 2.46 18.49
N SER A 3 -15.73 1.24 18.88
CA SER A 3 -15.92 0.74 20.24
C SER A 3 -15.27 1.68 21.24
N LYS A 4 -16.03 2.20 22.22
CA LYS A 4 -15.54 3.11 23.27
C LYS A 4 -14.31 2.54 24.01
N TYR A 5 -14.14 1.22 24.06
CA TYR A 5 -13.07 0.57 24.80
C TYR A 5 -11.70 0.64 24.12
N GLY A 6 -11.65 0.51 22.78
CA GLY A 6 -10.39 0.56 22.03
C GLY A 6 -9.72 1.93 22.05
N THR A 7 -10.52 3.00 21.97
CA THR A 7 -10.02 4.38 21.97
C THR A 7 -9.36 4.77 23.29
N HIS A 8 -9.92 4.37 24.44
CA HIS A 8 -9.32 4.72 25.75
C HIS A 8 -7.98 4.02 25.99
N ALA A 9 -7.88 2.74 25.62
CA ALA A 9 -6.61 2.01 25.71
C ALA A 9 -5.54 2.63 24.80
N TRP A 10 -5.92 3.01 23.59
CA TRP A 10 -5.03 3.69 22.64
C TRP A 10 -4.53 5.04 23.17
N ILE A 11 -5.43 5.89 23.69
CA ILE A 11 -5.05 7.19 24.24
C ILE A 11 -4.04 7.03 25.39
N LYS A 12 -4.27 6.06 26.29
CA LYS A 12 -3.30 5.77 27.36
C LYS A 12 -1.94 5.33 26.82
N LEU A 13 -1.92 4.52 25.76
CA LEU A 13 -0.69 4.08 25.13
C LEU A 13 0.08 5.25 24.50
N VAL A 14 -0.58 6.08 23.68
CA VAL A 14 0.04 7.22 23.00
C VAL A 14 0.58 8.24 24.01
N ARG A 15 -0.12 8.49 25.11
CA ARG A 15 0.39 9.39 26.17
C ARG A 15 1.71 8.94 26.79
N ARG A 16 2.04 7.65 26.73
CA ARG A 16 3.30 7.10 27.27
C ARG A 16 4.47 7.24 26.31
N THR A 17 4.24 7.54 25.03
CA THR A 17 5.31 7.60 24.02
C THR A 17 5.95 8.99 23.91
N GLY A 18 5.37 10.01 24.55
CA GLY A 18 5.81 11.41 24.41
C GLY A 18 5.48 12.02 23.04
N LEU A 19 4.79 11.28 22.17
CA LEU A 19 4.34 11.79 20.87
C LEU A 19 3.15 12.73 21.03
N LYS A 20 2.93 13.58 20.01
CA LYS A 20 1.69 14.34 19.87
C LYS A 20 0.49 13.38 19.90
N GLU A 21 -0.66 13.87 20.35
CA GLU A 21 -1.87 13.06 20.40
C GLU A 21 -2.26 12.56 18.99
N ILE A 22 -2.26 11.24 18.82
CA ILE A 22 -2.56 10.53 17.58
C ILE A 22 -3.83 9.72 17.82
N ARG A 23 -4.81 9.80 16.91
CA ARG A 23 -6.04 9.01 17.00
C ARG A 23 -5.80 7.61 16.45
N LEU A 24 -6.58 6.64 16.93
CA LEU A 24 -6.52 5.27 16.42
C LEU A 24 -6.78 5.19 14.90
N HIS A 25 -7.64 6.09 14.39
CA HIS A 25 -7.92 6.21 12.96
C HIS A 25 -6.69 6.66 12.15
N ASP A 26 -5.84 7.52 12.72
CA ASP A 26 -4.62 7.99 12.06
C ASP A 26 -3.59 6.86 11.94
N ALA A 27 -3.53 5.97 12.94
CA ALA A 27 -2.72 4.76 12.87
C ALA A 27 -3.22 3.82 11.75
N ARG A 28 -4.53 3.69 11.59
CA ARG A 28 -5.13 2.93 10.47
C ARG A 28 -4.78 3.54 9.11
N HIS A 29 -4.81 4.86 8.98
CA HIS A 29 -4.35 5.54 7.76
C HIS A 29 -2.87 5.28 7.49
N THR A 30 -2.03 5.41 8.52
CA THR A 30 -0.58 5.17 8.41
C THR A 30 -0.30 3.74 7.93
N HIS A 31 -1.01 2.75 8.46
CA HIS A 31 -0.87 1.36 8.03
C HIS A 31 -1.18 1.18 6.54
N ALA A 32 -2.30 1.74 6.07
CA ALA A 32 -2.71 1.66 4.68
C ALA A 32 -1.68 2.33 3.74
N SER A 33 -1.23 3.54 4.09
CA SER A 33 -0.26 4.27 3.29
C SER A 33 1.08 3.56 3.18
N LEU A 34 1.58 2.97 4.28
CA LEU A 34 2.81 2.20 4.24
C LEU A 34 2.70 0.96 3.34
N MET A 35 1.59 0.22 3.44
CA MET A 35 1.37 -0.95 2.59
C MET A 35 1.39 -0.59 1.10
N LEU A 36 0.69 0.48 0.71
CA LEU A 36 0.64 0.96 -0.67
C LEU A 36 2.00 1.46 -1.15
N LYS A 37 2.73 2.20 -0.30
CA LYS A 37 4.08 2.68 -0.61
C LYS A 37 5.07 1.54 -0.82
N HIS A 38 4.88 0.41 -0.15
CA HIS A 38 5.65 -0.82 -0.35
C HIS A 38 5.16 -1.68 -1.52
N GLY A 39 4.29 -1.15 -2.39
CA GLY A 39 3.80 -1.85 -3.58
C GLY A 39 2.73 -2.89 -3.31
N THR A 40 2.13 -2.91 -2.11
CA THR A 40 1.02 -3.83 -1.85
C THR A 40 -0.17 -3.46 -2.72
N HIS A 41 -0.75 -4.46 -3.40
CA HIS A 41 -1.87 -4.23 -4.28
C HIS A 41 -3.07 -3.60 -3.53
N PRO A 42 -3.72 -2.53 -4.06
CA PRO A 42 -4.80 -1.83 -3.37
C PRO A 42 -5.98 -2.71 -2.96
N LYS A 43 -6.25 -3.80 -3.71
CA LYS A 43 -7.27 -4.79 -3.36
C LYS A 43 -6.99 -5.49 -2.02
N ILE A 44 -5.73 -5.85 -1.76
CA ILE A 44 -5.32 -6.50 -0.51
C ILE A 44 -5.47 -5.52 0.65
N VAL A 45 -5.08 -4.26 0.43
CA VAL A 45 -5.25 -3.19 1.43
C VAL A 45 -6.73 -2.96 1.72
N GLN A 46 -7.59 -2.93 0.70
CA GLN A 46 -9.05 -2.82 0.86
C GLN A 46 -9.62 -3.92 1.76
N GLU A 47 -9.30 -5.19 1.47
CA GLU A 47 -9.80 -6.33 2.23
C GLU A 47 -9.29 -6.33 3.68
N ARG A 48 -8.00 -6.05 3.87
CA ARG A 48 -7.38 -5.95 5.19
C ARG A 48 -7.98 -4.83 6.05
N LEU A 49 -8.36 -3.73 5.41
CA LEU A 49 -9.07 -2.65 6.08
C LEU A 49 -10.56 -2.97 6.28
N GLY A 50 -11.14 -3.89 5.51
CA GLY A 50 -12.56 -4.19 5.54
C GLY A 50 -13.40 -3.09 4.88
N HIS A 51 -12.85 -2.38 3.90
CA HIS A 51 -13.65 -1.43 3.10
C HIS A 51 -14.59 -2.22 2.18
N SER A 52 -15.84 -1.78 2.08
CA SER A 52 -16.86 -2.46 1.26
C SER A 52 -16.57 -2.40 -0.25
N GLY A 53 -15.78 -1.43 -0.70
CA GLY A 53 -15.40 -1.27 -2.10
C GLY A 53 -13.97 -0.77 -2.25
N ILE A 54 -13.36 -1.13 -3.38
CA ILE A 54 -11.99 -0.71 -3.72
C ILE A 54 -11.89 0.80 -3.95
N ALA A 55 -12.96 1.43 -4.46
CA ALA A 55 -13.05 2.88 -4.67
C ALA A 55 -12.70 3.65 -3.39
N ILE A 56 -13.25 3.27 -2.23
CA ILE A 56 -12.94 3.89 -0.94
C ILE A 56 -11.43 3.92 -0.67
N THR A 57 -10.74 2.82 -0.97
CA THR A 57 -9.30 2.70 -0.73
C THR A 57 -8.50 3.53 -1.73
N LEU A 58 -8.88 3.51 -3.01
CA LEU A 58 -8.21 4.28 -4.05
C LEU A 58 -8.46 5.79 -3.91
N ASP A 59 -9.69 6.21 -3.61
CA ASP A 59 -10.04 7.61 -3.37
C ASP A 59 -9.26 8.16 -2.17
N THR A 60 -9.10 7.35 -1.12
CA THR A 60 -8.39 7.78 0.09
C THR A 60 -6.86 7.78 -0.09
N TYR A 61 -6.29 6.81 -0.81
CA TYR A 61 -4.85 6.55 -0.78
C TYR A 61 -4.13 6.54 -2.15
N SER A 62 -4.82 6.83 -3.25
CA SER A 62 -4.17 6.90 -4.59
C SER A 62 -2.96 7.83 -4.63
N HIS A 63 -2.96 8.91 -3.84
CA HIS A 63 -1.88 9.88 -3.77
C HIS A 63 -0.58 9.37 -3.10
N VAL A 64 -0.64 8.31 -2.28
CA VAL A 64 0.56 7.69 -1.66
C VAL A 64 1.11 6.52 -2.46
N ALA A 65 0.52 6.27 -3.63
CA ALA A 65 1.00 5.34 -4.64
C ALA A 65 1.67 6.05 -5.86
N PRO A 66 2.40 7.17 -5.73
CA PRO A 66 3.10 7.74 -6.86
C PRO A 66 4.19 6.76 -7.31
N GLY A 67 4.33 6.59 -8.62
CA GLY A 67 5.31 5.66 -9.19
C GLY A 67 4.82 4.23 -9.37
N ILE A 68 3.60 3.85 -8.95
CA ILE A 68 3.05 2.51 -9.30
C ILE A 68 2.97 2.35 -10.83
N GLN A 69 2.53 3.37 -11.55
CA GLN A 69 2.50 3.32 -13.03
C GLN A 69 3.91 3.24 -13.63
N GLN A 70 4.87 3.95 -13.05
CA GLN A 70 6.25 3.93 -13.52
C GLN A 70 6.91 2.57 -13.25
N ALA A 71 6.68 1.98 -12.07
CA ALA A 71 7.14 0.65 -11.72
C ALA A 71 6.49 -0.44 -12.61
N ALA A 72 5.20 -0.30 -12.91
CA ALA A 72 4.50 -1.20 -13.85
C ALA A 72 5.07 -1.10 -15.27
N ALA A 73 5.36 0.12 -15.73
CA ALA A 73 5.99 0.34 -17.04
C ALA A 73 7.41 -0.25 -17.11
N LEU A 74 8.22 -0.07 -16.06
CA LEU A 74 9.57 -0.65 -15.97
C LEU A 74 9.54 -2.18 -15.94
N GLN A 75 8.64 -2.78 -15.15
CA GLN A 75 8.47 -4.24 -15.15
C GLN A 75 8.02 -4.75 -16.52
N PHE A 76 7.14 -4.04 -17.19
CA PHE A 76 6.72 -4.39 -18.55
C PHE A 76 7.91 -4.35 -19.50
N ASP A 77 8.71 -3.28 -19.49
CA ASP A 77 9.91 -3.13 -20.33
C ASP A 77 10.95 -4.24 -20.08
N GLU A 78 11.15 -4.63 -18.83
CA GLU A 78 12.04 -5.73 -18.43
C GLU A 78 11.61 -7.08 -19.02
N LEU A 79 10.30 -7.36 -19.04
CA LEU A 79 9.76 -8.60 -19.64
C LEU A 79 10.11 -8.72 -21.13
N PHE A 80 10.06 -7.63 -21.89
CA PHE A 80 10.40 -7.64 -23.32
C PHE A 80 11.91 -7.60 -23.57
N SER A 81 12.66 -6.90 -22.72
CA SER A 81 14.13 -6.84 -22.81
C SER A 81 14.77 -8.22 -22.62
N HIS A 82 14.23 -9.04 -21.72
CA HIS A 82 14.69 -10.42 -21.53
C HIS A 82 14.27 -11.39 -22.66
N HIS A 83 13.20 -11.09 -23.40
CA HIS A 83 12.78 -11.92 -24.53
C HIS A 83 13.68 -11.70 -25.76
N ALA A 84 14.00 -10.45 -26.09
CA ALA A 84 14.88 -10.11 -27.21
C ALA A 84 16.30 -10.68 -27.08
N ALA A 85 16.81 -10.82 -25.85
CA ALA A 85 18.11 -11.43 -25.58
C ALA A 85 18.12 -12.97 -25.75
N ASN A 86 16.99 -13.63 -25.49
CA ASN A 86 16.88 -15.09 -25.59
C ASN A 86 16.66 -15.57 -27.04
N GLU A 87 15.97 -14.80 -27.87
CA GLU A 87 15.79 -15.12 -29.30
C GLU A 87 17.12 -15.07 -30.08
N HIS A 88 18.05 -14.20 -29.68
CA HIS A 88 19.38 -14.12 -30.30
C HIS A 88 20.29 -15.34 -30.02
N THR A 89 19.98 -16.13 -28.99
CA THR A 89 20.81 -17.31 -28.62
C THR A 89 20.38 -18.58 -29.36
N GLU A 90 19.15 -18.65 -29.89
CA GLU A 90 18.67 -19.81 -30.66
C GLU A 90 19.03 -19.77 -32.14
N ILE A 91 19.44 -18.61 -32.68
CA ILE A 91 19.87 -18.49 -34.09
C ILE A 91 21.34 -18.90 -34.28
N ILE A 92 22.11 -19.10 -33.20
CA ILE A 92 23.56 -19.45 -33.24
C ILE A 92 23.81 -20.92 -32.79
N ARG A 93 22.83 -21.81 -32.93
CA ARG A 93 23.02 -23.27 -32.82
C ARG A 93 22.48 -23.97 -34.06
#